data_AF-A0A372LJU4-F1
#
_entry.id   AF-A0A372LJU4-F1
#
_cell.length_a   1.000
_cell.length_b   1.000
_cell.length_c   1.000
_cell.angle_alpha   90.00
_cell.angle_beta   90.00
_cell.angle_gamma   90.00
#
_symmetry.space_group_name_H-M   'P 1'
#
loop_
_entity.id
_entity.type
_entity.pdbx_description
1 polymer ?
#
loop_
_entity_poly.entity_id
_entity_poly.type
_entity_poly.pdbx_seq_one_letter_code
_entity_poly.pdbx_strand_id
1 'polypeptide(L)'
;MGLFDFLLGKSKKKATTNVNKTIPNPGNNERNGNQLWLDAMNEVDDEKAENLFLKSEKITESMVDLHFTYLGLYKLYYRRREQWPNALEKCIEYCKKDIEIYPQFIQEYMKESNVEPRVPAFQQLAIIYEKQGKYQAAIEVSQLAIKYSQRDTTKSGYEGRIERLTRKMRKESDSDKD
;
A
#
# COMPACT_ATOMS: atom_id res chain seq x y z
N MET A 1 -8.15 3.72 20.24
CA MET A 1 -7.16 4.50 19.49
C MET A 1 -7.27 4.09 18.03
N GLY A 2 -7.90 4.94 17.22
CA GLY A 2 -8.16 4.64 15.81
C GLY A 2 -6.93 4.94 14.96
N LEU A 3 -6.87 4.34 13.77
CA LEU A 3 -5.86 4.62 12.73
C LEU A 3 -5.72 6.14 12.43
N PHE A 4 -6.78 6.89 12.70
CA PHE A 4 -6.86 8.35 12.57
C PHE A 4 -5.95 9.14 13.52
N ASP A 5 -5.64 8.63 14.72
CA ASP A 5 -4.86 9.38 15.71
C ASP A 5 -3.35 9.37 15.41
N PHE A 6 -2.88 8.39 14.64
CA PHE A 6 -1.46 8.24 14.30
C PHE A 6 -1.00 9.19 13.18
N LEU A 7 -1.88 9.55 12.25
CA LEU A 7 -1.54 10.25 11.01
C LEU A 7 -1.47 11.79 11.11
N LEU A 8 -1.68 12.39 12.29
CA LEU A 8 -1.78 13.85 12.44
C LEU A 8 -0.66 14.51 13.29
N GLY A 9 0.43 13.79 13.58
CA GLY A 9 1.51 14.26 14.45
C GLY A 9 2.72 14.94 13.78
N LYS A 10 2.63 16.27 13.60
CA LYS A 10 3.72 17.31 13.60
C LYS A 10 4.71 17.47 12.41
N SER A 11 4.47 18.58 11.71
CA SER A 11 5.32 19.75 11.36
C SER A 11 6.82 19.64 10.93
N LYS A 12 7.01 20.20 9.73
CA LYS A 12 8.17 20.66 8.92
C LYS A 12 9.48 21.05 9.62
N LYS A 13 10.60 20.66 8.98
CA LYS A 13 11.82 21.47 8.83
C LYS A 13 12.19 21.56 7.34
N LYS A 14 12.47 22.78 6.86
CA LYS A 14 13.00 23.03 5.51
C LYS A 14 14.51 22.78 5.51
N ALA A 15 15.00 22.05 4.52
CA ALA A 15 16.43 21.99 4.19
C ALA A 15 16.61 22.41 2.72
N THR A 16 17.47 23.38 2.51
CA THR A 16 17.98 23.81 1.20
C THR A 16 19.18 22.97 0.84
N THR A 17 19.19 22.25 -0.29
CA THR A 17 20.46 21.79 -0.88
C THR A 17 20.38 21.58 -2.40
N ASN A 18 21.13 22.45 -3.08
CA ASN A 18 21.97 22.25 -4.27
C ASN A 18 21.75 21.00 -5.14
N VAL A 19 21.29 21.22 -6.38
CA VAL A 19 21.20 20.19 -7.43
C VAL A 19 22.57 20.08 -8.11
N ASN A 20 23.44 19.22 -7.60
CA ASN A 20 24.55 18.68 -8.38
C ASN A 20 24.17 17.25 -8.80
N LYS A 21 23.79 17.12 -10.07
CA LYS A 21 23.47 15.86 -10.71
C LYS A 21 24.78 15.10 -10.96
N THR A 22 25.22 14.30 -10.00
CA THR A 22 26.36 13.38 -10.20
C THR A 22 25.91 12.18 -11.02
N ILE A 23 26.54 12.01 -12.18
CA ILE A 23 26.49 10.78 -12.98
C ILE A 23 27.03 9.64 -12.10
N PRO A 24 26.33 8.51 -11.92
CA PRO A 24 26.82 7.43 -11.07
C PRO A 24 28.11 6.82 -11.63
N ASN A 25 29.09 6.72 -10.74
CA ASN A 25 30.39 6.10 -10.95
C ASN A 25 30.22 4.58 -11.19
N PRO A 26 30.72 4.00 -12.30
CA PRO A 26 30.52 2.57 -12.64
C PRO A 26 31.28 1.57 -11.74
N GLY A 27 31.83 2.01 -10.60
CA GLY A 27 32.73 1.22 -9.74
C GLY A 27 32.13 0.64 -8.45
N ASN A 28 30.89 0.97 -8.07
CA ASN A 28 30.25 0.43 -6.86
C ASN A 28 29.15 -0.56 -7.26
N ASN A 29 29.43 -1.85 -7.18
CA ASN A 29 28.53 -2.95 -7.55
C ASN A 29 27.42 -3.20 -6.50
N GLU A 30 26.90 -2.14 -5.87
CA GLU A 30 25.77 -2.22 -4.94
C GLU A 30 24.49 -1.89 -5.70
N ARG A 31 23.57 -2.86 -5.78
CA ARG A 31 22.26 -2.66 -6.42
C ARG A 31 21.51 -1.57 -5.67
N ASN A 32 20.99 -0.57 -6.38
CA ASN A 32 20.06 0.39 -5.80
C ASN A 32 18.68 -0.25 -5.56
N GLY A 33 17.82 0.41 -4.77
CA GLY A 33 16.50 -0.12 -4.38
C GLY A 33 15.63 -0.54 -5.57
N ASN A 34 15.61 0.28 -6.63
CA ASN A 34 14.88 -0.01 -7.85
C ASN A 34 15.40 -1.27 -8.58
N GLN A 35 16.71 -1.47 -8.66
CA GLN A 35 17.26 -2.68 -9.27
C GLN A 35 16.86 -3.94 -8.50
N LEU A 36 16.86 -3.89 -7.16
CA LEU A 36 16.38 -5.01 -6.35
C LEU A 36 14.89 -5.29 -6.57
N TRP A 37 14.08 -4.24 -6.73
CA TRP A 37 12.66 -4.38 -7.08
C TRP A 37 12.48 -5.03 -8.46
N LEU A 38 13.24 -4.60 -9.47
CA LEU A 38 13.23 -5.19 -10.81
C LEU A 38 13.64 -6.67 -10.77
N ASP A 39 14.68 -7.00 -10.02
CA ASP A 39 15.12 -8.38 -9.84
C ASP A 39 14.03 -9.22 -9.18
N ALA A 40 13.40 -8.70 -8.12
CA ALA A 40 12.30 -9.37 -7.42
C ALA A 40 11.10 -9.62 -8.34
N MET A 41 10.80 -8.68 -9.24
CA MET A 41 9.66 -8.80 -10.16
C MET A 41 9.86 -9.86 -11.24
N ASN A 42 11.12 -10.16 -11.60
CA ASN A 42 11.48 -11.17 -12.59
C ASN A 42 11.85 -12.53 -11.96
N GLU A 43 11.95 -12.59 -10.64
CA GLU A 43 12.26 -13.81 -9.92
C GLU A 43 11.05 -14.76 -9.90
N VAL A 44 11.31 -16.04 -10.19
CA VAL A 44 10.29 -17.10 -10.25
C VAL A 44 10.09 -17.73 -8.87
N ASP A 45 11.15 -17.78 -8.08
CA ASP A 45 11.14 -18.29 -6.71
C ASP A 45 10.59 -17.22 -5.76
N ASP A 46 9.41 -17.47 -5.21
CA ASP A 46 8.71 -16.49 -4.38
C ASP A 46 9.47 -16.14 -3.09
N GLU A 47 10.22 -17.07 -2.49
CA GLU A 47 11.03 -16.76 -1.29
C GLU A 47 12.22 -15.88 -1.65
N LYS A 48 12.84 -16.10 -2.80
CA LYS A 48 13.89 -15.19 -3.32
C LYS A 48 13.31 -13.83 -3.68
N ALA A 49 12.14 -13.78 -4.29
CA ALA A 49 11.43 -12.55 -4.59
C ALA A 49 11.10 -11.76 -3.31
N GLU A 50 10.59 -12.42 -2.25
CA GLU A 50 10.36 -11.81 -0.94
C GLU A 50 11.64 -11.17 -0.40
N ASN A 51 12.75 -11.93 -0.40
CA ASN A 51 14.04 -11.44 0.07
C ASN A 51 14.54 -10.22 -0.70
N LEU A 52 14.35 -10.19 -2.02
CA LEU A 52 14.75 -9.06 -2.87
C LEU A 52 13.89 -7.83 -2.59
N PHE A 53 12.56 -7.98 -2.48
CA PHE A 53 11.68 -6.87 -2.10
C PHE A 53 12.00 -6.34 -0.70
N LEU A 54 12.23 -7.20 0.28
CA LEU A 54 12.59 -6.79 1.65
C LEU A 54 13.94 -6.07 1.71
N LYS A 55 14.89 -6.41 0.83
CA LYS A 55 16.14 -5.64 0.69
C LYS A 55 15.87 -4.30 0.02
N SER A 56 15.02 -4.27 -1.01
CA SER A 56 14.60 -3.02 -1.67
C SER A 56 13.94 -2.05 -0.68
N GLU A 57 13.02 -2.52 0.17
CA GLU A 57 12.36 -1.72 1.22
C GLU A 57 13.37 -1.01 2.14
N LYS A 58 14.48 -1.68 2.47
CA LYS A 58 15.48 -1.15 3.42
C LYS A 58 16.37 -0.06 2.85
N ILE A 59 16.59 -0.04 1.54
CA ILE A 59 17.58 0.85 0.91
C ILE A 59 16.94 1.90 0.02
N THR A 60 15.64 1.80 -0.22
CA THR A 60 14.90 2.74 -1.06
C THR A 60 14.63 4.03 -0.29
N GLU A 61 14.96 5.17 -0.90
CA GLU A 61 14.71 6.50 -0.33
C GLU A 61 13.50 7.21 -0.96
N SER A 62 13.16 6.88 -2.21
CA SER A 62 12.03 7.46 -2.95
C SER A 62 10.70 6.87 -2.49
N MET A 63 9.68 7.70 -2.31
CA MET A 63 8.32 7.24 -2.00
C MET A 63 7.69 6.50 -3.18
N VAL A 64 8.14 6.80 -4.42
CA VAL A 64 7.69 6.11 -5.64
C VAL A 64 8.21 4.68 -5.67
N ASP A 65 9.52 4.49 -5.48
CA ASP A 65 10.11 3.16 -5.43
C ASP A 65 9.58 2.35 -4.22
N LEU A 66 9.33 3.02 -3.09
CA LEU A 66 8.77 2.38 -1.91
C LEU A 66 7.33 1.91 -2.12
N HIS A 67 6.50 2.72 -2.80
CA HIS A 67 5.16 2.32 -3.24
C HIS A 67 5.21 1.04 -4.09
N PHE A 68 6.08 0.98 -5.10
CA PHE A 68 6.21 -0.19 -5.97
C PHE A 68 6.75 -1.42 -5.23
N THR A 69 7.63 -1.22 -4.26
CA THR A 69 8.13 -2.28 -3.38
C THR A 69 7.02 -2.86 -2.50
N TYR A 70 6.23 -1.99 -1.85
CA TYR A 70 5.07 -2.43 -1.07
C TYR A 70 4.01 -3.11 -1.92
N LEU A 71 3.74 -2.59 -3.13
CA LEU A 71 2.89 -3.22 -4.14
C LEU A 71 3.32 -4.65 -4.47
N GLY A 72 4.63 -4.86 -4.67
CA GLY A 72 5.20 -6.19 -4.90
C GLY A 72 4.99 -7.11 -3.69
N LEU A 73 5.35 -6.63 -2.50
CA LEU A 73 5.23 -7.39 -1.24
C LEU A 73 3.80 -7.81 -0.95
N TYR A 74 2.83 -6.90 -0.91
CA TYR A 74 1.47 -7.31 -0.55
C TYR A 74 0.83 -8.19 -1.63
N LYS A 75 1.19 -8.06 -2.92
CA LYS A 75 0.73 -8.98 -3.97
C LYS A 75 1.31 -10.37 -3.78
N LEU A 76 2.60 -10.48 -3.50
CA LEU A 76 3.28 -11.74 -3.20
C LEU A 76 2.64 -12.43 -2.00
N TYR A 77 2.49 -11.72 -0.89
CA TYR A 77 1.88 -12.26 0.32
C TYR A 77 0.41 -12.62 0.12
N TYR A 78 -0.37 -11.82 -0.62
CA TYR A 78 -1.76 -12.19 -0.91
C TYR A 78 -1.85 -13.45 -1.79
N ARG A 79 -0.95 -13.60 -2.77
CA ARG A 79 -0.83 -14.80 -3.60
C ARG A 79 -0.52 -16.03 -2.74
N ARG A 80 0.35 -15.88 -1.72
CA ARG A 80 0.79 -16.94 -0.81
C ARG A 80 0.01 -17.07 0.50
N ARG A 81 -1.11 -16.34 0.64
CA ARG A 81 -1.86 -16.19 1.90
C ARG A 81 -2.33 -17.50 2.56
N GLU A 82 -2.45 -18.57 1.78
CA GLU A 82 -2.89 -19.90 2.25
C GLU A 82 -1.72 -20.86 2.47
N GLN A 83 -0.53 -20.57 1.92
CA GLN A 83 0.63 -21.47 1.96
C GLN A 83 1.71 -21.02 2.96
N TRP A 84 1.85 -19.72 3.14
CA TRP A 84 2.91 -19.15 3.98
C TRP A 84 2.36 -18.72 5.35
N PRO A 85 3.13 -18.95 6.42
CA PRO A 85 2.72 -18.51 7.76
C PRO A 85 2.60 -16.99 7.80
N ASN A 86 1.49 -16.51 8.36
CA ASN A 86 1.19 -15.09 8.53
C ASN A 86 1.17 -14.25 7.24
N ALA A 87 1.02 -14.88 6.06
CA ALA A 87 1.08 -14.15 4.80
C ALA A 87 -0.11 -13.20 4.62
N LEU A 88 -1.30 -13.53 5.13
CA LEU A 88 -2.42 -12.59 5.09
C LEU A 88 -2.15 -11.36 5.96
N GLU A 89 -1.56 -11.55 7.14
CA GLU A 89 -1.19 -10.49 8.08
C GLU A 89 -0.12 -9.57 7.47
N LYS A 90 0.92 -10.14 6.86
CA LYS A 90 1.93 -9.37 6.12
C LYS A 90 1.34 -8.62 4.92
N CYS A 91 0.40 -9.24 4.18
CA CYS A 91 -0.32 -8.55 3.11
C CYS A 91 -1.06 -7.30 3.64
N ILE A 92 -1.77 -7.43 4.77
CA ILE A 92 -2.44 -6.32 5.44
C ILE A 92 -1.44 -5.25 5.87
N GLU A 93 -0.30 -5.64 6.47
CA GLU A 93 0.75 -4.72 6.88
C GLU A 93 1.26 -3.88 5.70
N TYR A 94 1.63 -4.52 4.60
CA TYR A 94 2.16 -3.81 3.43
C TYR A 94 1.10 -2.99 2.69
N CYS A 95 -0.18 -3.40 2.69
CA CYS A 95 -1.24 -2.52 2.22
C CYS A 95 -1.36 -1.25 3.08
N LYS A 96 -1.23 -1.36 4.41
CA LYS A 96 -1.27 -0.21 5.31
C LYS A 96 -0.09 0.72 5.11
N LYS A 97 1.13 0.17 5.02
CA LYS A 97 2.35 0.94 4.73
C LYS A 97 2.23 1.71 3.42
N ASP A 98 1.67 1.08 2.38
CA ASP A 98 1.45 1.72 1.08
C ASP A 98 0.44 2.89 1.14
N ILE A 99 -0.66 2.69 1.88
CA ILE A 99 -1.66 3.75 2.12
C ILE A 99 -1.07 4.89 2.96
N GLU A 100 -0.24 4.57 3.95
CA GLU A 100 0.38 5.54 4.85
C GLU A 100 1.30 6.52 4.09
N ILE A 101 2.11 6.01 3.16
CA ILE A 101 3.01 6.86 2.36
C ILE A 101 2.30 7.60 1.23
N TYR A 102 1.01 7.32 0.97
CA TYR A 102 0.27 7.85 -0.17
C TYR A 102 0.41 9.38 -0.35
N PRO A 103 0.30 10.24 0.70
CA PRO A 103 0.43 11.68 0.53
C PRO A 103 1.80 12.12 0.01
N GLN A 104 2.88 11.50 0.48
CA GLN A 104 4.23 11.80 0.01
C GLN A 104 4.48 11.18 -1.36
N PHE A 105 4.01 9.95 -1.58
CA PHE A 105 4.06 9.26 -2.86
C PHE A 105 3.41 10.09 -3.98
N ILE A 106 2.17 10.54 -3.81
CA ILE A 106 1.48 11.30 -4.85
C ILE A 106 2.18 12.63 -5.13
N GLN A 107 2.72 13.30 -4.10
CA GLN A 107 3.47 14.53 -4.27
C GLN A 107 4.76 14.32 -5.07
N GLU A 108 5.45 13.20 -4.87
CA GLU A 108 6.66 12.87 -5.61
C GLU A 108 6.35 12.43 -7.04
N TYR A 109 5.41 11.49 -7.19
CA TYR A 109 5.01 10.92 -8.48
C TYR A 109 4.51 12.00 -9.46
N MET A 110 3.72 12.97 -8.98
CA MET A 110 3.16 14.02 -9.82
C MET A 110 4.19 15.09 -10.27
N LYS A 111 5.42 15.07 -9.75
CA LYS A 111 6.50 15.92 -10.29
C LYS A 111 6.99 15.43 -11.64
N GLU A 112 6.88 14.12 -11.87
CA GLU A 112 7.42 13.44 -13.05
C GLU A 112 6.30 12.94 -13.99
N SER A 113 5.07 12.85 -13.50
CA SER A 113 3.90 12.39 -14.23
C SER A 113 2.72 13.36 -14.11
N ASN A 114 1.99 13.55 -15.20
CA ASN A 114 0.75 14.34 -15.22
C ASN A 114 -0.52 13.47 -15.04
N VAL A 115 -0.34 12.17 -14.75
CA VAL A 115 -1.45 11.22 -14.63
C VAL A 115 -1.51 10.72 -13.19
N GLU A 116 -2.65 10.91 -12.54
CA GLU A 116 -2.85 10.39 -11.17
C GLU A 116 -2.75 8.85 -11.16
N PRO A 117 -1.88 8.28 -10.31
CA PRO A 117 -1.75 6.84 -10.19
C PRO A 117 -2.94 6.26 -9.43
N ARG A 118 -3.37 5.07 -9.86
CA ARG A 118 -4.24 4.22 -9.06
C ARG A 118 -3.37 3.41 -8.09
N VAL A 119 -3.74 3.46 -6.81
CA VAL A 119 -3.07 2.72 -5.73
C VAL A 119 -3.97 1.55 -5.28
N PRO A 120 -3.68 0.31 -5.68
CA PRO A 120 -4.59 -0.82 -5.43
C PRO A 120 -4.70 -1.24 -3.95
N ALA A 121 -3.78 -0.78 -3.09
CA ALA A 121 -3.74 -1.15 -1.68
C ALA A 121 -5.03 -0.82 -0.92
N PHE A 122 -5.67 0.33 -1.24
CA PHE A 122 -6.98 0.71 -0.68
C PHE A 122 -8.03 -0.38 -0.93
N GLN A 123 -8.16 -0.81 -2.19
CA GLN A 123 -9.15 -1.80 -2.57
C GLN A 123 -8.81 -3.18 -2.00
N GLN A 124 -7.54 -3.57 -2.05
CA GLN A 124 -7.05 -4.85 -1.53
C GLN A 124 -7.32 -4.96 -0.02
N LEU A 125 -7.03 -3.91 0.75
CA LEU A 125 -7.25 -3.88 2.19
C LEU A 125 -8.74 -3.91 2.54
N ALA A 126 -9.57 -3.15 1.82
CA ALA A 126 -11.03 -3.18 2.02
C ALA A 126 -11.62 -4.58 1.72
N ILE A 127 -11.13 -5.29 0.70
CA ILE A 127 -11.54 -6.67 0.39
C ILE A 127 -11.13 -7.62 1.51
N ILE A 128 -9.90 -7.52 2.02
CA ILE A 128 -9.42 -8.38 3.10
C ILE A 128 -10.26 -8.16 4.36
N TYR A 129 -10.49 -6.92 4.76
CA TYR A 129 -11.34 -6.62 5.92
C TYR A 129 -12.79 -7.06 5.74
N GLU A 130 -13.38 -6.90 4.55
CA GLU A 130 -14.72 -7.44 4.27
C GLU A 130 -14.76 -8.96 4.45
N LYS A 131 -13.74 -9.69 3.97
CA LYS A 131 -13.65 -11.16 4.13
C LYS A 131 -13.45 -11.59 5.58
N GLN A 132 -12.83 -10.75 6.40
CA GLN A 132 -12.63 -11.00 7.84
C GLN A 132 -13.83 -10.57 8.71
N GLY A 133 -14.95 -10.13 8.11
CA GLY A 133 -16.09 -9.59 8.85
C GLY A 133 -15.84 -8.22 9.49
N LYS A 134 -14.67 -7.60 9.24
CA LYS A 134 -14.29 -6.29 9.79
C LYS A 134 -14.91 -5.17 8.96
N TYR A 135 -16.24 -5.13 8.92
CA TYR A 135 -16.99 -4.22 8.02
C TYR A 135 -16.71 -2.75 8.28
N GLN A 136 -16.63 -2.34 9.56
CA GLN A 136 -16.30 -0.97 9.92
C GLN A 136 -14.91 -0.55 9.38
N ALA A 137 -13.89 -1.39 9.54
CA ALA A 137 -12.55 -1.13 9.01
C ALA A 137 -12.54 -1.08 7.47
N ALA A 138 -13.31 -1.94 6.81
CA ALA A 138 -13.46 -1.90 5.34
C ALA A 138 -14.15 -0.61 4.86
N ILE A 139 -15.14 -0.10 5.61
CA ILE A 139 -15.81 1.18 5.33
C ILE A 139 -14.81 2.34 5.47
N GLU A 140 -14.03 2.38 6.56
CA GLU A 140 -13.05 3.44 6.81
C GLU A 140 -11.99 3.52 5.70
N VAL A 141 -11.47 2.38 5.26
CA VAL A 141 -10.51 2.33 4.13
C VAL A 141 -11.16 2.82 2.84
N SER A 142 -12.44 2.49 2.60
CA SER A 142 -13.17 2.92 1.41
C SER A 142 -13.42 4.44 1.42
N GLN A 143 -13.76 5.01 2.58
CA GLN A 143 -13.92 6.46 2.75
C GLN A 143 -12.59 7.19 2.55
N LEU A 144 -11.48 6.63 3.06
CA LEU A 144 -10.15 7.18 2.85
C LEU A 144 -9.75 7.18 1.37
N ALA A 145 -10.10 6.11 0.64
CA ALA A 145 -9.87 6.04 -0.79
C ALA A 145 -10.64 7.12 -1.56
N ILE A 146 -11.92 7.35 -1.24
CA ILE A 146 -12.72 8.44 -1.81
C ILE A 146 -12.08 9.80 -1.52
N LYS A 147 -11.63 10.02 -0.28
CA LYS A 147 -10.94 11.27 0.12
C LYS A 147 -9.69 11.54 -0.72
N TYR A 148 -8.99 10.50 -1.15
CA TYR A 148 -7.83 10.59 -2.03
C TYR A 148 -8.16 10.46 -3.52
N SER A 149 -9.43 10.58 -3.91
CA SER A 149 -9.91 10.46 -5.29
C SER A 149 -9.56 9.12 -5.96
N GLN A 150 -9.31 8.08 -5.16
CA GLN A 150 -9.02 6.74 -5.65
C GLN A 150 -10.29 6.03 -6.10
N ARG A 151 -10.18 5.18 -7.13
CA ARG A 151 -11.31 4.45 -7.71
C ARG A 151 -11.25 2.95 -7.42
N ASP A 152 -12.40 2.40 -7.00
CA ASP A 152 -12.65 0.95 -6.93
C ASP A 152 -13.03 0.44 -8.33
N THR A 153 -12.59 -0.76 -8.71
CA THR A 153 -12.87 -1.35 -10.03
C THR A 153 -14.27 -1.95 -10.16
N THR A 154 -15.07 -1.96 -9.08
CA THR A 154 -16.46 -2.40 -9.12
C THR A 154 -17.38 -1.34 -9.75
N LYS A 155 -18.51 -1.79 -10.30
CA LYS A 155 -19.47 -0.94 -11.03
C LYS A 155 -19.93 0.29 -10.23
N SER A 156 -20.07 0.15 -8.91
CA SER A 156 -20.59 1.19 -8.02
C SER A 156 -19.52 1.87 -7.15
N GLY A 157 -18.24 1.63 -7.43
CA GLY A 157 -17.15 2.31 -6.74
C GLY A 157 -17.06 1.97 -5.24
N TYR A 158 -16.35 2.83 -4.50
CA TYR A 158 -16.22 2.72 -3.05
C TYR A 158 -17.55 3.06 -2.35
N GLU A 159 -18.37 3.90 -2.95
CA GLU A 159 -19.70 4.28 -2.46
C GLU A 159 -20.60 3.05 -2.35
N GLY A 160 -20.70 2.26 -3.42
CA GLY A 160 -21.48 1.03 -3.39
C GLY A 160 -20.89 -0.06 -2.49
N ARG A 161 -19.56 -0.07 -2.31
CA ARG A 161 -18.91 -0.91 -1.29
C ARG A 161 -19.36 -0.49 0.12
N ILE A 162 -19.31 0.80 0.46
CA ILE A 162 -19.74 1.33 1.76
C ILE A 162 -21.21 0.99 2.03
N GLU A 163 -22.09 1.18 1.05
CA GLU A 163 -23.51 0.87 1.18
C GLU A 163 -23.74 -0.63 1.48
N ARG A 164 -23.08 -1.52 0.73
CA ARG A 164 -23.15 -2.97 0.96
C ARG A 164 -22.62 -3.36 2.34
N LEU A 165 -21.47 -2.83 2.74
CA LEU A 165 -20.85 -3.13 4.03
C LEU A 165 -21.70 -2.63 5.20
N THR A 166 -22.31 -1.46 5.07
CA THR A 166 -23.21 -0.90 6.08
C THR A 166 -24.42 -1.81 6.32
N ARG A 167 -24.99 -2.39 5.25
CA ARG A 167 -26.07 -3.38 5.39
C ARG A 167 -25.61 -4.66 6.11
N LYS A 168 -24.43 -5.18 5.76
CA LYS A 168 -23.87 -6.38 6.40
C LYS A 168 -23.64 -6.15 7.91
N MET A 169 -23.07 -5.01 8.27
CA MET A 169 -22.80 -4.62 9.66
C MET A 169 -24.08 -4.52 10.50
N ARG A 170 -25.17 -3.95 9.93
CA ARG A 170 -26.47 -3.89 10.62
C ARG A 170 -27.05 -5.29 10.86
N LYS A 171 -27.03 -6.15 9.83
CA LYS A 171 -27.54 -7.51 9.92
C LYS A 171 -26.83 -8.33 10.99
N GLU A 172 -25.51 -8.19 11.11
CA GLU A 172 -24.71 -8.86 12.15
C GLU A 172 -25.07 -8.34 13.55
N SER A 173 -25.25 -7.02 13.71
CA SER A 173 -25.67 -6.44 15.00
C SER A 173 -27.08 -6.83 15.44
N ASP A 174 -27.93 -7.25 14.50
CA ASP A 174 -29.29 -7.73 14.80
C ASP A 174 -29.27 -9.23 15.15
N SER A 175 -28.38 -10.04 14.56
CA SER A 175 -28.24 -11.47 14.90
C SER A 175 -27.63 -11.74 16.29
N ASP A 176 -26.92 -10.77 16.87
CA ASP A 176 -26.33 -10.91 18.22
C ASP A 176 -27.34 -10.61 19.35
N LYS A 177 -28.58 -10.20 19.03
CA LYS A 177 -29.61 -9.81 20.00
C LYS A 177 -30.69 -10.88 20.22
N ASP A 178 -30.68 -11.95 19.43
CA ASP A 178 -31.60 -13.09 19.50
C ASP A 178 -30.93 -14.30 20.18
#